data_AF-A0A6P8TU00-F1
#
_entry.id   AF-A0A6P8TU00-F1
#
_cell.length_a   1.000
_cell.length_b   1.000
_cell.length_c   1.000
_cell.angle_alpha   90.00
_cell.angle_beta   90.00
_cell.angle_gamma   90.00
#
_symmetry.space_group_name_H-M   'P 1'
#
loop_
_entity.id
_entity.type
_entity.pdbx_description
1 polymer ?
#
loop_
_entity_poly.entity_id
_entity_poly.type
_entity_poly.pdbx_seq_one_letter_code
_entity_poly.pdbx_strand_id
1 'polypeptide(L)'
;MGELSEVCPICLESYPIDVLSFHASTCGEGMDPAHHSDAASMTRTEEMPGPSVQRLPATVSAAWANEVDPRKACQLFREELLERNYECPRLFLSIDLFDAEEETDSSLISFFKMNNVNWAAPLKCRLRGDAAVGQGVNRHVLSMAMQKLKTGFSINLGCAALTSLFEGEMEHRVPSAAAVLRESNLFEMAGRMIGHSFLHGGFGFSGLSVPVVTLRTKCACSDSVDWWEHGYCSISETIGFLKNTQLTAQETTSVTDLCLSWDLPVPTSTNHDWLFQELLSHAVLHRVRQPIKQIRKGLKETGIWPLVSNRPDVHPILFPREKNDELNSQTVIQNIHWPQPKSDSDEDEDDAVPLEKVGLVTGFLRQFIEEASPKVLRDLLKFWVGWELLTTNLEVEVVTSKYPVALTCFLKLKLPSHYQTYEKFHQDLMMALSSISSGFGLV
;
A
#
# COMPACT_ATOMS: atom_id res chain seq x y z
N MET A 1 -41.79 -3.31 -40.56
CA MET A 1 -41.67 -3.45 -39.09
C MET A 1 -40.43 -2.68 -38.72
N GLY A 2 -40.56 -1.61 -37.93
CA GLY A 2 -39.38 -0.86 -37.48
C GLY A 2 -38.60 -1.72 -36.49
N GLU A 3 -37.29 -1.83 -36.68
CA GLU A 3 -36.39 -2.47 -35.73
C GLU A 3 -36.49 -1.71 -34.39
N LEU A 4 -36.89 -2.41 -33.34
CA LEU A 4 -36.95 -1.86 -31.99
C LEU A 4 -35.51 -1.70 -31.50
N SER A 5 -35.14 -0.48 -31.13
CA SER A 5 -33.84 -0.14 -30.58
C SER A 5 -33.96 0.33 -29.14
N GLU A 6 -32.95 0.00 -28.33
CA GLU A 6 -32.82 0.38 -26.93
C GLU A 6 -31.45 1.04 -26.69
N VAL A 7 -31.38 1.94 -25.71
CA VAL A 7 -30.17 2.70 -25.41
C VAL A 7 -29.28 1.93 -24.44
N CYS A 8 -28.01 1.78 -24.79
CA CYS A 8 -27.02 1.19 -23.92
C CYS A 8 -26.81 2.04 -22.66
N PRO A 9 -26.96 1.51 -21.44
CA PRO A 9 -26.82 2.29 -20.21
C PRO A 9 -25.36 2.68 -19.91
N ILE A 10 -24.38 2.19 -20.69
CA ILE A 10 -22.94 2.41 -20.49
C ILE A 10 -22.40 3.52 -21.41
N CYS A 11 -22.68 3.47 -22.71
CA CYS A 11 -22.23 4.50 -23.67
C CYS A 11 -23.33 5.47 -24.13
N LEU A 12 -24.59 5.23 -23.75
CA LEU A 12 -25.76 6.04 -24.11
C LEU A 12 -26.10 6.08 -25.62
N GLU A 13 -25.54 5.16 -26.40
CA GLU A 13 -25.86 4.98 -27.83
C GLU A 13 -27.01 3.97 -28.05
N SER A 14 -27.77 4.16 -29.13
CA SER A 14 -28.92 3.31 -29.48
C SER A 14 -28.50 2.08 -30.28
N TYR A 15 -28.90 0.89 -29.84
CA TYR A 15 -28.60 -0.37 -30.50
C TYR A 15 -29.86 -1.22 -30.72
N PRO A 16 -29.89 -2.05 -31.77
CA PRO A 16 -30.87 -3.12 -31.89
C PRO A 16 -30.86 -4.02 -30.65
N ILE A 17 -32.05 -4.43 -30.18
CA ILE A 17 -32.23 -5.20 -28.92
C ILE A 17 -31.42 -6.50 -28.91
N ASP A 18 -31.28 -7.17 -30.06
CA ASP A 18 -30.54 -8.42 -30.22
C ASP A 18 -29.01 -8.24 -30.07
N VAL A 19 -28.49 -7.06 -30.39
CA VAL A 19 -27.06 -6.74 -30.27
C VAL A 19 -26.75 -6.05 -28.94
N LEU A 20 -27.75 -5.43 -28.30
CA LEU A 20 -27.58 -4.65 -27.06
C LEU A 20 -26.96 -5.49 -25.93
N SER A 21 -27.37 -6.75 -25.77
CA SER A 21 -26.85 -7.61 -24.70
C SER A 21 -25.35 -7.91 -24.89
N PHE A 22 -24.93 -8.16 -26.13
CA PHE A 22 -23.54 -8.41 -26.47
C PHE A 22 -22.70 -7.14 -26.41
N HIS A 23 -23.23 -6.03 -26.93
CA HIS A 23 -22.61 -4.72 -26.81
C HIS A 23 -22.45 -4.33 -25.34
N ALA A 24 -23.50 -4.39 -24.50
CA ALA A 24 -23.42 -4.07 -23.07
C ALA A 24 -22.43 -4.97 -22.31
N SER A 25 -22.17 -6.20 -22.78
CA SER A 25 -21.17 -7.09 -22.20
C SER A 25 -19.71 -6.70 -22.47
N THR A 26 -19.48 -5.85 -23.48
CA THR A 26 -18.16 -5.39 -23.94
C THR A 26 -18.01 -3.86 -23.95
N CYS A 27 -19.10 -3.14 -23.74
CA CYS A 27 -19.15 -1.69 -23.73
C CYS A 27 -18.33 -1.14 -22.56
N GLY A 28 -17.37 -0.27 -22.87
CA GLY A 28 -16.39 0.24 -21.90
C GLY A 28 -15.05 -0.52 -21.88
N GLU A 29 -14.91 -1.61 -22.65
CA GLU A 29 -13.61 -2.17 -23.00
C GLU A 29 -13.13 -1.48 -24.29
N GLY A 30 -12.22 -0.51 -24.14
CA GLY A 30 -11.72 0.29 -25.27
C GLY A 30 -11.06 -0.57 -26.34
N MET A 31 -11.74 -0.75 -27.45
CA MET A 31 -11.17 -0.99 -28.77
C MET A 31 -11.44 0.28 -29.57
N ASP A 32 -10.40 1.03 -29.95
CA ASP A 32 -10.51 2.07 -30.99
C ASP A 32 -10.90 1.38 -32.32
N PRO A 33 -12.04 1.72 -32.94
CA PRO A 33 -12.27 1.38 -34.33
C PRO A 33 -11.83 2.58 -35.16
N ALA A 34 -10.53 2.67 -35.45
CA ALA A 34 -10.06 3.55 -36.51
C ALA A 34 -10.19 2.84 -37.87
N HIS A 35 -10.85 3.56 -38.79
CA HIS A 35 -10.88 3.39 -40.25
C HIS A 35 -11.98 2.52 -40.84
N HIS A 36 -13.13 3.15 -41.13
CA HIS A 36 -13.59 3.30 -42.50
C HIS A 36 -14.16 4.71 -42.72
N SER A 37 -13.76 5.34 -43.82
CA SER A 37 -14.18 6.66 -44.31
C SER A 37 -15.65 6.63 -44.76
N ASP A 38 -16.40 7.70 -45.02
CA ASP A 38 -16.12 9.08 -45.44
C ASP A 38 -17.41 9.91 -45.27
N ALA A 39 -17.26 11.23 -45.43
CA ALA A 39 -18.28 12.22 -45.83
C ALA A 39 -19.13 12.94 -44.75
N ALA A 40 -18.65 14.14 -44.42
CA ALA A 40 -19.35 15.44 -44.51
C ALA A 40 -20.73 15.61 -43.83
N SER A 41 -20.81 16.52 -42.85
CA SER A 41 -21.40 17.87 -43.04
C SER A 41 -21.56 18.60 -41.70
N MET A 42 -21.49 19.92 -41.79
CA MET A 42 -21.53 20.91 -40.73
C MET A 42 -22.92 21.04 -40.09
N THR A 43 -23.00 21.24 -38.78
CA THR A 43 -23.78 22.36 -38.19
C THR A 43 -23.54 22.51 -36.68
N ARG A 44 -23.75 23.73 -36.23
CA ARG A 44 -23.32 24.36 -34.99
C ARG A 44 -24.47 24.36 -33.98
N THR A 45 -24.12 24.16 -32.70
CA THR A 45 -24.81 24.62 -31.47
C THR A 45 -26.26 24.19 -31.22
N GLU A 46 -26.47 23.49 -30.10
CA GLU A 46 -27.27 23.99 -28.97
C GLU A 46 -26.95 23.17 -27.69
N GLU A 47 -26.36 23.84 -26.68
CA GLU A 47 -26.17 23.31 -25.33
C GLU A 47 -27.43 23.59 -24.49
N MET A 48 -27.87 22.60 -23.69
CA MET A 48 -28.71 22.80 -22.50
C MET A 48 -28.24 21.85 -21.37
N PRO A 49 -28.40 22.22 -20.08
CA PRO A 49 -27.40 21.91 -19.05
C PRO A 49 -27.81 20.82 -18.03
N GLY A 50 -26.81 20.09 -17.52
CA GLY A 50 -26.83 19.39 -16.21
C GLY A 50 -26.01 18.09 -16.16
N PRO A 51 -25.62 17.57 -14.97
CA PRO A 51 -25.12 18.23 -13.77
C PRO A 51 -23.58 18.30 -13.77
N SER A 52 -23.03 19.20 -12.94
CA SER A 52 -21.61 19.55 -12.87
C SER A 52 -20.67 18.35 -12.60
N VAL A 53 -20.19 17.71 -13.66
CA VAL A 53 -18.83 17.18 -13.64
C VAL A 53 -17.92 18.40 -13.72
N GLN A 54 -17.16 18.67 -12.66
CA GLN A 54 -16.08 19.63 -12.74
C GLN A 54 -15.17 19.18 -13.89
N ARG A 55 -15.28 19.87 -15.03
CA ARG A 55 -14.30 19.80 -16.12
C ARG A 55 -12.97 20.09 -15.48
N LEU A 56 -12.10 19.08 -15.44
CA LEU A 56 -10.68 19.24 -15.14
C LEU A 56 -10.16 20.42 -15.98
N PRO A 57 -9.64 21.50 -15.37
CA PRO A 57 -8.99 22.54 -16.14
C PRO A 57 -7.81 21.91 -16.87
N ALA A 58 -7.77 22.12 -18.19
CA ALA A 58 -6.69 21.66 -19.02
C ALA A 58 -5.34 22.25 -18.57
N THR A 59 -4.32 21.39 -18.66
CA THR A 59 -2.88 21.69 -18.79
C THR A 59 -2.16 22.29 -17.58
N VAL A 60 -1.71 21.41 -16.68
CA VAL A 60 -0.34 21.45 -16.17
C VAL A 60 0.38 20.25 -16.80
N SER A 61 1.55 20.51 -17.38
CA SER A 61 2.42 19.50 -18.00
C SER A 61 2.52 18.26 -17.12
N ALA A 62 2.13 17.09 -17.62
CA ALA A 62 2.33 15.82 -16.93
C ALA A 62 3.84 15.49 -16.91
N ALA A 63 4.64 16.31 -16.23
CA ALA A 63 6.09 16.19 -16.17
C ALA A 63 6.49 14.81 -15.61
N TRP A 64 5.69 14.29 -14.68
CA TRP A 64 5.81 12.93 -14.17
C TRP A 64 5.67 11.85 -15.25
N ALA A 65 4.87 12.08 -16.30
CA ALA A 65 4.65 11.07 -17.35
C ALA A 65 5.93 10.85 -18.16
N ASN A 66 6.70 11.92 -18.40
CA ASN A 66 7.94 11.90 -19.18
C ASN A 66 9.22 11.77 -18.34
N GLU A 67 9.11 11.78 -17.01
CA GLU A 67 10.27 11.69 -16.10
C GLU A 67 10.90 10.30 -16.17
N VAL A 68 12.23 10.24 -16.29
CA VAL A 68 12.95 8.98 -16.50
C VAL A 68 13.04 8.18 -15.20
N ASP A 69 13.29 8.85 -14.07
CA ASP A 69 13.35 8.19 -12.77
C ASP A 69 11.93 7.90 -12.23
N PRO A 70 11.53 6.63 -12.05
CA PRO A 70 10.21 6.29 -11.55
C PRO A 70 9.92 6.84 -10.14
N ARG A 71 10.95 7.01 -9.28
CA ARG A 71 10.76 7.61 -7.94
C ARG A 71 10.44 9.09 -8.03
N LYS A 72 11.16 9.81 -8.90
CA LYS A 72 10.89 11.22 -9.18
C LYS A 72 9.55 11.42 -9.88
N ALA A 73 9.17 10.53 -10.80
CA ALA A 73 7.84 10.53 -11.41
C ALA A 73 6.73 10.38 -10.34
N CYS A 74 6.88 9.45 -9.40
CA CYS A 74 5.96 9.29 -8.27
C CYS A 74 5.87 10.55 -7.41
N GLN A 75 7.01 11.16 -7.10
CA GLN A 75 7.08 12.41 -6.32
C GLN A 75 6.31 13.53 -7.01
N LEU A 76 6.62 13.81 -8.29
CA LEU A 76 5.99 14.86 -9.08
C LEU A 76 4.47 14.65 -9.20
N PHE A 77 4.04 13.40 -9.47
CA PHE A 77 2.62 13.08 -9.56
C PHE A 77 1.87 13.36 -8.25
N ARG A 78 2.47 12.96 -7.13
CA ARG A 78 1.89 13.17 -5.79
C ARG A 78 1.80 14.65 -5.46
N GLU A 79 2.87 15.40 -5.68
CA GLU A 79 2.91 16.85 -5.44
C GLU A 79 1.82 17.57 -6.25
N GLU A 80 1.75 17.29 -7.55
CA GLU A 80 0.72 17.84 -8.44
C GLU A 80 -0.71 17.50 -7.95
N LEU A 81 -0.94 16.27 -7.53
CA LEU A 81 -2.26 15.83 -7.07
C LEU A 81 -2.63 16.43 -5.70
N LEU A 82 -1.69 16.53 -4.77
CA LEU A 82 -1.94 17.16 -3.46
C LEU A 82 -2.14 18.67 -3.58
N GLU A 83 -1.35 19.36 -4.40
CA GLU A 83 -1.46 20.81 -4.62
C GLU A 83 -2.83 21.19 -5.17
N ARG A 84 -3.33 20.42 -6.16
CA ARG A 84 -4.68 20.59 -6.72
C ARG A 84 -5.79 20.48 -5.67
N ASN A 85 -5.55 19.73 -4.60
CA ASN A 85 -6.54 19.43 -3.58
C ASN A 85 -6.23 20.12 -2.24
N TYR A 86 -5.27 21.05 -2.20
CA TYR A 86 -4.82 21.70 -0.96
C TYR A 86 -5.94 22.43 -0.21
N GLU A 87 -6.83 23.10 -0.97
CA GLU A 87 -7.96 23.86 -0.43
C GLU A 87 -9.18 22.97 -0.07
N CYS A 88 -9.11 21.66 -0.34
CA CYS A 88 -10.21 20.76 0.00
C CYS A 88 -10.34 20.59 1.53
N PRO A 89 -11.55 20.30 2.04
CA PRO A 89 -11.76 20.00 3.44
C PRO A 89 -10.82 18.88 3.91
N ARG A 90 -10.16 19.11 5.05
CA ARG A 90 -9.18 18.17 5.59
C ARG A 90 -9.84 16.84 5.97
N LEU A 91 -9.17 15.75 5.65
CA LEU A 91 -9.54 14.43 6.16
C LEU A 91 -9.10 14.35 7.61
N PHE A 92 -10.03 14.00 8.50
CA PHE A 92 -9.76 13.91 9.93
C PHE A 92 -9.92 12.48 10.43
N LEU A 93 -8.87 11.98 11.08
CA LEU A 93 -8.85 10.67 11.73
C LEU A 93 -8.35 10.82 13.17
N SER A 94 -9.14 10.36 14.13
CA SER A 94 -8.77 10.32 15.54
C SER A 94 -8.64 8.87 15.96
N ILE A 95 -7.50 8.52 16.58
CA ILE A 95 -7.26 7.22 17.22
C ILE A 95 -7.07 7.48 18.71
N ASP A 96 -7.70 6.69 19.57
CA ASP A 96 -7.41 6.72 21.01
C ASP A 96 -6.37 5.65 21.33
N LEU A 97 -5.34 6.02 22.09
CA LEU A 97 -4.25 5.10 22.42
C LEU A 97 -4.59 4.17 23.60
N PHE A 98 -5.68 4.47 24.31
CA PHE A 98 -6.18 3.64 25.41
C PHE A 98 -7.29 2.68 24.99
N ASP A 99 -7.77 2.81 23.75
CA ASP A 99 -8.78 1.92 23.18
C ASP A 99 -8.23 0.50 23.03
N ALA A 100 -9.13 -0.47 23.07
CA ALA A 100 -8.77 -1.84 22.71
C ALA A 100 -8.34 -1.92 21.24
N GLU A 101 -7.56 -2.95 20.88
CA GLU A 101 -7.10 -3.12 19.50
C GLU A 101 -8.26 -3.22 18.50
N GLU A 102 -9.38 -3.84 18.89
CA GLU A 102 -10.61 -3.94 18.08
C GLU A 102 -11.26 -2.57 17.80
N GLU A 103 -11.24 -1.66 18.78
CA GLU A 103 -11.80 -0.31 18.64
C GLU A 103 -10.90 0.58 17.77
N THR A 104 -9.58 0.43 17.93
CA THR A 104 -8.58 1.06 17.07
C THR A 104 -8.74 0.60 15.61
N ASP A 105 -8.87 -0.71 15.39
CA ASP A 105 -9.06 -1.29 14.07
C ASP A 105 -10.40 -0.88 13.46
N SER A 106 -11.46 -0.83 14.27
CA SER A 106 -12.78 -0.33 13.85
C SER A 106 -12.72 1.13 13.40
N SER A 107 -11.94 1.97 14.08
CA SER A 107 -11.74 3.37 13.72
C SER A 107 -11.01 3.52 12.37
N LEU A 108 -9.95 2.74 12.16
CA LEU A 108 -9.23 2.68 10.88
C LEU A 108 -10.15 2.20 9.75
N ILE A 109 -10.88 1.11 9.98
CA ILE A 109 -11.80 0.52 9.00
C ILE A 109 -12.90 1.51 8.64
N SER A 110 -13.53 2.14 9.64
CA SER A 110 -14.59 3.12 9.41
C SER A 110 -14.10 4.29 8.56
N PHE A 111 -12.92 4.82 8.86
CA PHE A 111 -12.31 5.90 8.08
C PHE A 111 -12.09 5.49 6.62
N PHE A 112 -11.39 4.38 6.38
CA PHE A 112 -11.07 3.95 5.02
C PHE A 112 -12.27 3.39 4.23
N LYS A 113 -13.38 3.06 4.90
CA LYS A 113 -14.65 2.68 4.24
C LYS A 113 -15.55 3.87 3.87
N MET A 114 -15.20 5.10 4.25
CA MET A 114 -15.95 6.29 3.86
C MET A 114 -16.06 6.40 2.33
N ASN A 115 -17.26 6.68 1.83
CA ASN A 115 -17.53 6.85 0.39
C ASN A 115 -17.50 8.33 0.00
N ASN A 116 -17.30 8.60 -1.30
CA ASN A 116 -17.27 9.95 -1.86
C ASN A 116 -16.25 10.89 -1.17
N VAL A 117 -15.11 10.32 -0.79
CA VAL A 117 -14.00 11.04 -0.14
C VAL A 117 -12.98 11.45 -1.19
N ASN A 118 -12.50 12.69 -1.10
CA ASN A 118 -11.31 13.12 -1.81
C ASN A 118 -10.07 12.73 -1.00
N TRP A 119 -9.50 11.56 -1.30
CA TRP A 119 -8.33 11.03 -0.59
C TRP A 119 -7.03 11.82 -0.84
N ALA A 120 -7.01 12.75 -1.79
CA ALA A 120 -5.90 13.67 -2.02
C ALA A 120 -6.02 14.97 -1.22
N ALA A 121 -7.11 15.15 -0.45
CA ALA A 121 -7.26 16.29 0.45
C ALA A 121 -6.28 16.21 1.63
N PRO A 122 -5.95 17.33 2.30
CA PRO A 122 -4.96 17.32 3.38
C PRO A 122 -5.39 16.44 4.56
N LEU A 123 -4.51 15.53 4.99
CA LEU A 123 -4.74 14.64 6.12
C LEU A 123 -4.37 15.31 7.45
N LYS A 124 -5.24 15.17 8.44
CA LYS A 124 -4.98 15.53 9.84
C LYS A 124 -5.38 14.38 10.77
N CYS A 125 -4.38 13.69 11.28
CA CYS A 125 -4.54 12.66 12.31
C CYS A 125 -4.39 13.25 13.71
N ARG A 126 -5.06 12.64 14.70
CA ARG A 126 -4.91 12.93 16.12
C ARG A 126 -4.81 11.62 16.91
N LEU A 127 -3.85 11.54 17.81
CA LEU A 127 -3.78 10.50 18.84
C LEU A 127 -4.38 11.08 20.13
N ARG A 128 -5.47 10.51 20.64
CA ARG A 128 -6.01 10.87 21.95
C ARG A 128 -5.20 10.15 23.03
N GLY A 129 -4.98 10.85 24.15
CA GLY A 129 -4.05 10.41 25.18
C GLY A 129 -2.60 10.87 24.96
N ASP A 130 -2.31 11.49 23.82
CA ASP A 130 -0.98 12.00 23.47
C ASP A 130 -1.06 13.49 23.08
N ALA A 131 -0.03 14.25 23.44
CA ALA A 131 0.11 15.66 23.08
C ALA A 131 0.69 15.86 21.67
N ALA A 132 1.17 14.79 21.03
CA ALA A 132 1.76 14.83 19.70
C ALA A 132 0.79 15.36 18.64
N VAL A 133 1.31 16.24 17.77
CA VAL A 133 0.58 16.85 16.66
C VAL A 133 1.48 17.01 15.44
N GLY A 134 0.87 17.13 14.25
CA GLY A 134 1.56 17.45 13.00
C GLY A 134 1.84 16.24 12.13
N GLN A 135 2.77 16.38 11.18
CA GLN A 135 3.00 15.37 10.13
C GLN A 135 3.54 14.05 10.66
N GLY A 136 4.28 14.04 11.78
CA GLY A 136 4.73 12.80 12.41
C GLY A 136 3.57 11.89 12.85
N VAL A 137 2.48 12.49 13.33
CA VAL A 137 1.26 11.75 13.72
C VAL A 137 0.55 11.18 12.47
N ASN A 138 0.49 11.95 11.38
CA ASN A 138 -0.06 11.45 10.11
C ASN A 138 0.72 10.22 9.63
N ARG A 139 2.05 10.29 9.65
CA ARG A 139 2.93 9.17 9.26
C ARG A 139 2.71 7.94 10.14
N HIS A 140 2.57 8.14 11.45
CA HIS A 140 2.32 7.07 12.41
C HIS A 140 1.02 6.33 12.12
N VAL A 141 -0.08 7.07 11.94
CA VAL A 141 -1.39 6.46 11.67
C VAL A 141 -1.43 5.76 10.31
N LEU A 142 -0.78 6.31 9.29
CA LEU A 142 -0.63 5.63 8.00
C LEU A 142 0.23 4.36 8.11
N SER A 143 1.30 4.39 8.90
CA SER A 143 2.12 3.22 9.22
C SER A 143 1.29 2.14 9.92
N MET A 144 0.49 2.50 10.93
CA MET A 144 -0.45 1.58 11.59
C MET A 144 -1.42 0.94 10.59
N ALA A 145 -2.04 1.75 9.74
CA ALA A 145 -2.97 1.29 8.70
C ALA A 145 -2.29 0.26 7.77
N MET A 146 -1.12 0.58 7.25
CA MET A 146 -0.38 -0.31 6.36
C MET A 146 0.13 -1.57 7.06
N GLN A 147 0.49 -1.49 8.35
CA GLN A 147 0.84 -2.66 9.17
C GLN A 147 -0.36 -3.59 9.32
N LYS A 148 -1.55 -3.07 9.58
CA LYS A 148 -2.80 -3.85 9.69
C LYS A 148 -3.17 -4.57 8.39
N LEU A 149 -2.82 -4.02 7.22
CA LEU A 149 -2.95 -4.77 5.96
C LEU A 149 -2.04 -6.01 5.90
N LYS A 150 -0.87 -5.98 6.53
CA LYS A 150 0.09 -7.09 6.55
C LYS A 150 -0.24 -8.13 7.63
N THR A 151 -0.60 -7.66 8.82
CA THR A 151 -0.82 -8.53 9.99
C THR A 151 -2.26 -8.98 10.13
N GLY A 152 -3.22 -8.21 9.61
CA GLY A 152 -4.66 -8.42 9.81
C GLY A 152 -5.27 -7.44 10.82
N PHE A 153 -6.60 -7.43 10.87
CA PHE A 153 -7.41 -6.60 11.75
C PHE A 153 -8.11 -7.45 12.81
N SER A 154 -8.15 -6.96 14.03
CA SER A 154 -8.89 -7.53 15.16
C SER A 154 -10.38 -7.19 15.02
N ILE A 155 -11.05 -7.84 14.08
CA ILE A 155 -12.50 -7.71 13.85
C ILE A 155 -13.19 -9.07 13.90
N ASN A 156 -14.34 -9.12 14.56
CA ASN A 156 -15.12 -10.34 14.69
C ASN A 156 -16.02 -10.57 13.46
N LEU A 157 -15.52 -11.37 12.51
CA LEU A 157 -16.29 -11.87 11.36
C LEU A 157 -16.69 -13.36 11.53
N GLY A 158 -16.74 -13.85 12.76
CA GLY A 158 -17.35 -15.15 13.10
C GLY A 158 -16.42 -16.38 13.13
N CYS A 159 -15.12 -16.27 12.83
CA CYS A 159 -14.23 -17.45 12.81
C CYS A 159 -12.79 -17.26 13.34
N ALA A 160 -12.30 -16.05 13.58
CA ALA A 160 -10.90 -15.85 14.02
C ALA A 160 -10.74 -14.60 14.90
N ALA A 161 -9.76 -14.61 15.80
CA ALA A 161 -9.36 -13.45 16.60
C ALA A 161 -8.74 -12.33 15.74
N LEU A 162 -8.18 -12.69 14.58
CA LEU A 162 -7.55 -11.78 13.63
C LEU A 162 -8.02 -12.10 12.22
N THR A 163 -8.50 -11.08 11.51
CA THR A 163 -8.94 -11.16 10.13
C THR A 163 -7.82 -10.69 9.20
N SER A 164 -7.17 -11.61 8.51
CA SER A 164 -6.20 -11.27 7.46
C SER A 164 -6.89 -11.03 6.13
N LEU A 165 -6.52 -9.96 5.43
CA LEU A 165 -6.97 -9.70 4.06
C LEU A 165 -6.10 -10.43 3.03
N PHE A 166 -4.84 -10.72 3.38
CA PHE A 166 -3.88 -11.35 2.47
C PHE A 166 -3.31 -12.61 3.10
N GLU A 167 -3.27 -13.67 2.31
CA GLU A 167 -2.81 -15.01 2.71
C GLU A 167 -1.62 -15.41 1.86
N GLY A 168 -0.88 -16.43 2.31
CA GLY A 168 0.29 -16.96 1.61
C GLY A 168 1.62 -16.67 2.29
N GLU A 169 2.69 -17.20 1.70
CA GLU A 169 4.05 -17.05 2.18
C GLU A 169 4.59 -15.64 1.95
N MET A 170 5.69 -15.31 2.63
CA MET A 170 6.47 -14.10 2.38
C MET A 170 6.80 -13.99 0.88
N GLU A 171 6.67 -12.80 0.27
CA GLU A 171 6.79 -12.56 -1.19
C GLU A 171 5.69 -13.12 -2.10
N HIS A 172 4.76 -13.89 -1.55
CA HIS A 172 3.76 -14.62 -2.32
C HIS A 172 2.34 -14.36 -1.81
N ARG A 173 2.13 -13.19 -1.20
CA ARG A 173 0.83 -12.80 -0.63
C ARG A 173 -0.18 -12.42 -1.70
N VAL A 174 -1.43 -12.66 -1.38
CA VAL A 174 -2.54 -12.70 -2.34
C VAL A 174 -3.82 -12.47 -1.57
N PRO A 175 -4.82 -11.81 -2.18
CA PRO A 175 -6.07 -11.54 -1.48
C PRO A 175 -6.75 -12.84 -1.02
N SER A 176 -7.24 -12.85 0.21
CA SER A 176 -8.05 -13.95 0.72
C SER A 176 -9.28 -14.17 -0.16
N ALA A 177 -9.64 -15.43 -0.36
CA ALA A 177 -10.83 -15.82 -1.13
C ALA A 177 -12.12 -15.73 -0.30
N ALA A 178 -12.04 -15.37 0.99
CA ALA A 178 -13.18 -15.34 1.90
C ALA A 178 -14.27 -14.36 1.44
N ALA A 179 -15.48 -14.90 1.20
CA ALA A 179 -16.62 -14.13 0.70
C ALA A 179 -17.01 -12.96 1.61
N VAL A 180 -16.94 -13.16 2.94
CA VAL A 180 -17.27 -12.14 3.94
C VAL A 180 -16.40 -10.87 3.81
N LEU A 181 -15.14 -11.02 3.44
CA LEU A 181 -14.21 -9.89 3.26
C LEU A 181 -14.55 -9.08 2.02
N ARG A 182 -14.94 -9.78 0.95
CA ARG A 182 -15.41 -9.17 -0.30
C ARG A 182 -16.74 -8.45 -0.11
N GLU A 183 -17.71 -9.09 0.53
CA GLU A 183 -19.03 -8.51 0.80
C GLU A 183 -18.95 -7.30 1.74
N SER A 184 -17.95 -7.28 2.63
CA SER A 184 -17.67 -6.16 3.52
C SER A 184 -16.84 -5.03 2.88
N ASN A 185 -16.52 -5.12 1.58
CA ASN A 185 -15.68 -4.17 0.84
C ASN A 185 -14.30 -3.91 1.47
N LEU A 186 -13.74 -4.88 2.21
CA LEU A 186 -12.45 -4.71 2.87
C LEU A 186 -11.28 -4.64 1.88
N PHE A 187 -11.41 -5.25 0.71
CA PHE A 187 -10.43 -5.13 -0.36
C PHE A 187 -10.42 -3.75 -1.03
N GLU A 188 -11.59 -3.10 -1.13
CA GLU A 188 -11.69 -1.72 -1.61
C GLU A 188 -11.05 -0.75 -0.62
N MET A 189 -11.34 -0.94 0.67
CA MET A 189 -10.67 -0.27 1.78
C MET A 189 -9.14 -0.43 1.70
N ALA A 190 -8.63 -1.65 1.47
CA ALA A 190 -7.20 -1.90 1.31
C ALA A 190 -6.60 -1.11 0.13
N GLY A 191 -7.30 -1.06 -1.00
CA GLY A 191 -6.91 -0.21 -2.13
C GLY A 191 -6.78 1.27 -1.75
N ARG A 192 -7.74 1.79 -0.97
CA ARG A 192 -7.69 3.18 -0.46
C ARG A 192 -6.54 3.40 0.50
N MET A 193 -6.28 2.48 1.42
CA MET A 193 -5.17 2.56 2.37
C MET A 193 -3.81 2.63 1.65
N ILE A 194 -3.60 1.76 0.66
CA ILE A 194 -2.37 1.72 -0.14
C ILE A 194 -2.21 3.04 -0.91
N GLY A 195 -3.28 3.50 -1.57
CA GLY A 195 -3.23 4.74 -2.35
C GLY A 195 -3.01 5.98 -1.47
N HIS A 196 -3.66 6.04 -0.31
CA HIS A 196 -3.54 7.14 0.64
C HIS A 196 -2.15 7.17 1.31
N SER A 197 -1.58 6.01 1.63
CA SER A 197 -0.18 5.89 2.06
C SER A 197 0.75 6.52 1.03
N PHE A 198 0.63 6.12 -0.25
CA PHE A 198 1.43 6.70 -1.34
C PHE A 198 1.28 8.22 -1.47
N LEU A 199 0.04 8.73 -1.42
CA LEU A 199 -0.25 10.15 -1.52
C LEU A 199 0.43 10.99 -0.44
N HIS A 200 0.65 10.44 0.75
CA HIS A 200 1.34 11.14 1.84
C HIS A 200 2.80 10.71 2.01
N GLY A 201 3.34 10.00 1.01
CA GLY A 201 4.74 9.56 0.95
C GLY A 201 5.12 8.40 1.85
N GLY A 202 4.11 7.65 2.30
CA GLY A 202 4.27 6.38 3.01
C GLY A 202 4.77 5.25 2.10
N PHE A 203 4.92 4.08 2.71
CA PHE A 203 5.50 2.92 2.04
C PHE A 203 4.48 2.21 1.16
N GLY A 204 5.01 1.53 0.12
CA GLY A 204 4.25 0.61 -0.69
C GLY A 204 3.87 -0.66 0.08
N PHE A 205 2.90 -1.40 -0.43
CA PHE A 205 2.47 -2.65 0.18
C PHE A 205 3.33 -3.81 -0.30
N SER A 206 4.38 -4.15 0.47
CA SER A 206 5.32 -5.21 0.10
C SER A 206 4.79 -6.63 0.30
N GLY A 207 5.38 -7.56 -0.44
CA GLY A 207 5.19 -9.01 -0.29
C GLY A 207 4.02 -9.60 -1.09
N LEU A 208 3.36 -8.79 -1.94
CA LEU A 208 2.38 -9.31 -2.90
C LEU A 208 3.04 -10.16 -3.98
N SER A 209 2.34 -11.21 -4.42
CA SER A 209 2.77 -12.00 -5.57
C SER A 209 2.72 -11.16 -6.85
N VAL A 210 3.71 -11.35 -7.73
CA VAL A 210 3.79 -10.69 -9.04
C VAL A 210 2.50 -10.86 -9.85
N PRO A 211 1.93 -12.08 -9.96
CA PRO A 211 0.58 -12.32 -10.45
C PRO A 211 -0.48 -11.27 -10.08
N VAL A 212 -0.59 -10.95 -8.79
CA VAL A 212 -1.58 -10.01 -8.28
C VAL A 212 -1.31 -8.59 -8.74
N VAL A 213 -0.03 -8.18 -8.71
CA VAL A 213 0.40 -6.85 -9.14
C VAL A 213 0.09 -6.65 -10.62
N THR A 214 0.46 -7.62 -11.45
CA THR A 214 0.25 -7.63 -12.92
C THR A 214 -1.23 -7.64 -13.29
N LEU A 215 -2.03 -8.51 -12.67
CA LEU A 215 -3.47 -8.61 -12.94
C LEU A 215 -4.19 -7.30 -12.60
N ARG A 216 -3.71 -6.57 -11.60
CA ARG A 216 -4.33 -5.30 -11.21
C ARG A 216 -4.15 -4.23 -12.27
N THR A 217 -3.01 -4.21 -12.97
CA THR A 217 -2.53 -3.08 -13.80
C THR A 217 -2.81 -3.23 -15.31
N LYS A 218 -3.50 -4.29 -15.73
CA LYS A 218 -3.88 -4.63 -17.13
C LYS A 218 -2.76 -5.20 -18.02
N CYS A 219 -1.81 -5.97 -17.50
CA CYS A 219 -1.10 -6.89 -18.39
C CYS A 219 -2.00 -8.10 -18.64
N ALA A 220 -2.44 -8.32 -19.88
CA ALA A 220 -2.96 -9.62 -20.28
C ALA A 220 -1.84 -10.63 -20.04
N CYS A 221 -2.10 -11.65 -19.22
CA CYS A 221 -1.11 -12.69 -18.94
C CYS A 221 -0.74 -13.37 -20.26
N SER A 222 0.48 -13.12 -20.75
CA SER A 222 1.18 -14.12 -21.54
C SER A 222 1.65 -15.19 -20.56
N ASP A 223 1.07 -16.37 -20.71
CA ASP A 223 1.51 -17.66 -20.17
C ASP A 223 1.38 -17.88 -18.65
N SER A 224 0.48 -18.80 -18.31
CA SER A 224 0.15 -19.33 -16.99
C SER A 224 1.30 -20.12 -16.31
N VAL A 225 2.44 -20.29 -16.99
CA VAL A 225 3.62 -21.04 -16.51
C VAL A 225 4.46 -20.25 -15.49
N ASP A 226 4.59 -18.92 -15.63
CA ASP A 226 5.34 -18.05 -14.69
C ASP A 226 4.72 -17.96 -13.28
N TRP A 227 3.45 -18.37 -13.17
CA TRP A 227 2.61 -18.25 -11.98
C TRP A 227 2.91 -19.36 -10.97
N TRP A 228 3.43 -20.50 -11.46
CA TRP A 228 3.74 -21.67 -10.66
C TRP A 228 5.09 -21.58 -9.95
N GLU A 229 6.13 -21.02 -10.58
CA GLU A 229 7.47 -20.90 -9.96
C GLU A 229 7.48 -19.99 -8.73
N HIS A 230 6.40 -19.24 -8.51
CA HIS A 230 6.27 -18.26 -7.44
C HIS A 230 5.08 -18.57 -6.50
N GLY A 231 4.85 -19.85 -6.22
CA GLY A 231 4.26 -20.40 -4.98
C GLY A 231 2.87 -19.90 -4.58
N TYR A 232 1.83 -20.74 -4.73
CA TYR A 232 0.55 -20.47 -4.09
C TYR A 232 -0.17 -21.67 -3.44
N CYS A 233 -0.42 -21.55 -2.13
CA CYS A 233 -1.44 -22.20 -1.31
C CYS A 233 -1.30 -23.72 -1.06
N SER A 234 -2.00 -24.26 -0.05
CA SER A 234 -1.98 -25.69 0.36
C SER A 234 -2.47 -26.68 -0.73
N ILE A 235 -3.10 -26.14 -1.77
CA ILE A 235 -3.56 -26.85 -2.96
C ILE A 235 -2.50 -26.89 -4.08
N SER A 236 -1.40 -26.12 -3.96
CA SER A 236 -0.28 -26.21 -4.91
C SER A 236 0.23 -27.64 -4.96
N GLU A 237 0.51 -28.30 -3.84
CA GLU A 237 0.98 -29.70 -3.84
C GLU A 237 0.07 -30.62 -4.65
N THR A 238 -1.26 -30.47 -4.49
CA THR A 238 -2.24 -31.27 -5.23
C THR A 238 -2.25 -30.94 -6.73
N ILE A 239 -2.20 -29.66 -7.10
CA ILE A 239 -2.06 -29.25 -8.52
C ILE A 239 -0.72 -29.71 -9.09
N GLY A 240 0.33 -29.74 -8.27
CA GLY A 240 1.69 -30.13 -8.64
C GLY A 240 1.82 -31.60 -9.03
N PHE A 241 0.95 -32.47 -8.51
CA PHE A 241 0.89 -33.86 -8.96
C PHE A 241 0.62 -33.96 -10.47
N LEU A 242 -0.10 -33.01 -11.06
CA LEU A 242 -0.35 -32.95 -12.50
C LEU A 242 0.89 -32.63 -13.35
N LYS A 243 2.07 -32.42 -12.75
CA LYS A 243 3.35 -32.38 -13.48
C LYS A 243 3.94 -33.77 -13.72
N ASN A 244 3.51 -34.76 -12.97
CA ASN A 244 4.02 -36.12 -13.10
C ASN A 244 3.37 -36.80 -14.32
N THR A 245 4.15 -37.54 -15.11
CA THR A 245 3.63 -38.30 -16.25
C THR A 245 2.68 -39.43 -15.84
N GLN A 246 2.75 -39.89 -14.58
CA GLN A 246 1.82 -40.83 -13.99
C GLN A 246 1.51 -40.43 -12.54
N LEU A 247 0.23 -40.38 -12.21
CA LEU A 247 -0.27 -40.16 -10.86
C LEU A 247 -0.41 -41.50 -10.13
N THR A 248 -0.05 -41.53 -8.85
CA THR A 248 -0.42 -42.62 -7.94
C THR A 248 -1.92 -42.58 -7.63
N ALA A 249 -2.50 -43.69 -7.16
CA ALA A 249 -3.92 -43.75 -6.83
C ALA A 249 -4.35 -42.69 -5.78
N GLN A 250 -3.45 -42.37 -4.84
CA GLN A 250 -3.69 -41.33 -3.84
C GLN A 250 -3.68 -39.92 -4.46
N GLU A 251 -2.70 -39.62 -5.33
CA GLU A 251 -2.63 -38.34 -6.05
C GLU A 251 -3.82 -38.15 -7.00
N THR A 252 -4.22 -39.21 -7.72
CA THR A 252 -5.41 -39.18 -8.59
C THR A 252 -6.67 -38.85 -7.79
N THR A 253 -6.82 -39.41 -6.59
CA THR A 253 -7.96 -39.13 -5.72
C THR A 253 -7.96 -37.67 -5.28
N SER A 254 -6.82 -37.16 -4.77
CA SER A 254 -6.70 -35.77 -4.34
C SER A 254 -6.98 -34.76 -5.47
N VAL A 255 -6.44 -35.00 -6.67
CA VAL A 255 -6.69 -34.14 -7.83
C VAL A 255 -8.16 -34.23 -8.26
N THR A 256 -8.74 -35.43 -8.27
CA THR A 256 -10.15 -35.64 -8.62
C THR A 256 -11.08 -34.91 -7.68
N ASP A 257 -10.85 -35.01 -6.37
CA ASP A 257 -11.64 -34.31 -5.35
C ASP A 257 -11.53 -32.79 -5.52
N LEU A 258 -10.33 -32.29 -5.85
CA LEU A 258 -10.12 -30.87 -6.15
C LEU A 258 -10.90 -30.43 -7.40
N CYS A 259 -10.80 -31.18 -8.50
CA CYS A 259 -11.53 -30.90 -9.74
C CYS A 259 -13.05 -30.89 -9.53
N LEU A 260 -13.58 -31.92 -8.86
CA LEU A 260 -15.00 -32.01 -8.55
C LEU A 260 -15.46 -30.86 -7.66
N SER A 261 -14.65 -30.44 -6.68
CA SER A 261 -14.99 -29.30 -5.82
C SER A 261 -15.09 -27.97 -6.59
N TRP A 262 -14.49 -27.88 -7.78
CA TRP A 262 -14.47 -26.69 -8.63
C TRP A 262 -15.23 -26.89 -9.96
N ASP A 263 -16.05 -27.94 -10.05
CA ASP A 263 -16.83 -28.29 -11.25
C ASP A 263 -15.98 -28.46 -12.53
N LEU A 264 -14.76 -28.96 -12.38
CA LEU A 264 -13.82 -29.25 -13.48
C LEU A 264 -13.83 -30.75 -13.84
N PRO A 265 -13.50 -31.12 -15.10
CA PRO A 265 -13.44 -32.51 -15.50
C PRO A 265 -12.31 -33.26 -14.77
N VAL A 266 -12.52 -34.56 -14.53
CA VAL A 266 -11.55 -35.42 -13.87
C VAL A 266 -10.27 -35.61 -14.70
N PRO A 267 -9.11 -35.83 -14.05
CA PRO A 267 -7.83 -36.01 -14.74
C PRO A 267 -7.83 -37.26 -15.63
N THR A 268 -7.42 -37.08 -16.89
CA THR A 268 -7.17 -38.11 -17.89
C THR A 268 -5.76 -37.92 -18.47
N SER A 269 -5.25 -38.93 -19.18
CA SER A 269 -3.94 -38.83 -19.85
C SER A 269 -3.89 -37.79 -20.97
N THR A 270 -5.04 -37.29 -21.45
CA THR A 270 -5.15 -36.34 -22.56
C THR A 270 -5.45 -34.92 -22.12
N ASN A 271 -6.05 -34.72 -20.94
CA ASN A 271 -6.37 -33.38 -20.43
C ASN A 271 -5.40 -32.91 -19.34
N HIS A 272 -4.37 -33.69 -19.00
CA HIS A 272 -3.50 -33.47 -17.85
C HIS A 272 -2.85 -32.07 -17.83
N ASP A 273 -2.22 -31.68 -18.94
CA ASP A 273 -1.57 -30.37 -19.07
C ASP A 273 -2.59 -29.22 -19.06
N TRP A 274 -3.73 -29.41 -19.75
CA TRP A 274 -4.81 -28.43 -19.76
C TRP A 274 -5.39 -28.24 -18.37
N LEU A 275 -5.63 -29.33 -17.64
CA LEU A 275 -6.20 -29.34 -16.29
C LEU A 275 -5.23 -28.72 -15.29
N PHE A 276 -3.92 -28.95 -15.44
CA PHE A 276 -2.89 -28.25 -14.68
C PHE A 276 -2.99 -26.73 -14.87
N GLN A 277 -3.07 -26.27 -16.13
CA GLN A 277 -3.19 -24.83 -16.43
C GLN A 277 -4.52 -24.25 -15.93
N GLU A 278 -5.62 -24.97 -16.09
CA GLU A 278 -6.96 -24.53 -15.70
C GLU A 278 -7.13 -24.47 -14.18
N LEU A 279 -6.64 -25.47 -13.44
CA LEU A 279 -6.63 -25.46 -11.98
C LEU A 279 -5.76 -24.34 -11.43
N LEU A 280 -4.59 -24.10 -12.04
CA LEU A 280 -3.71 -23.00 -11.66
C LEU A 280 -4.38 -21.64 -11.90
N SER A 281 -4.98 -21.46 -13.07
CA SER A 281 -5.80 -20.30 -13.43
C SER A 281 -6.97 -20.11 -12.47
N HIS A 282 -7.70 -21.17 -12.12
CA HIS A 282 -8.85 -21.08 -11.23
C HIS A 282 -8.43 -20.76 -9.77
N ALA A 283 -7.36 -21.37 -9.29
CA ALA A 283 -6.80 -21.15 -7.95
C ALA A 283 -6.28 -19.72 -7.76
N VAL A 284 -5.58 -19.18 -8.77
CA VAL A 284 -4.87 -17.90 -8.69
C VAL A 284 -5.62 -16.74 -9.32
N LEU A 285 -6.52 -16.96 -10.29
CA LEU A 285 -7.24 -15.90 -10.99
C LEU A 285 -8.72 -15.88 -10.58
N HIS A 286 -9.45 -16.98 -10.69
CA HIS A 286 -10.91 -16.93 -10.52
C HIS A 286 -11.32 -16.51 -9.10
N ARG A 287 -10.69 -17.08 -8.07
CA ARG A 287 -11.02 -16.81 -6.66
C ARG A 287 -10.65 -15.39 -6.20
N VAL A 288 -9.57 -14.83 -6.72
CA VAL A 288 -9.04 -13.52 -6.28
C VAL A 288 -9.35 -12.37 -7.24
N ARG A 289 -9.93 -12.65 -8.42
CA ARG A 289 -10.27 -11.61 -9.41
C ARG A 289 -11.19 -10.53 -8.84
N GLN A 290 -12.22 -10.92 -8.08
CA GLN A 290 -13.14 -9.95 -7.47
C GLN A 290 -12.46 -9.12 -6.36
N PRO A 291 -11.73 -9.73 -5.39
CA PRO A 291 -10.86 -8.98 -4.49
C PRO A 291 -9.92 -7.99 -5.19
N ILE A 292 -9.23 -8.40 -6.26
CA ILE A 292 -8.32 -7.53 -7.02
C ILE A 292 -9.07 -6.38 -7.69
N LYS A 293 -10.28 -6.63 -8.23
CA LYS A 293 -11.14 -5.57 -8.76
C LYS A 293 -11.52 -4.55 -7.69
N GLN A 294 -11.80 -4.98 -6.47
CA GLN A 294 -12.09 -4.10 -5.33
C GLN A 294 -10.85 -3.28 -4.91
N ILE A 295 -9.67 -3.91 -4.77
CA ILE A 295 -8.41 -3.18 -4.51
C ILE A 295 -8.17 -2.12 -5.59
N ARG A 296 -8.35 -2.48 -6.86
CA ARG A 296 -8.24 -1.55 -7.98
C ARG A 296 -9.24 -0.40 -7.89
N LYS A 297 -10.48 -0.67 -7.48
CA LYS A 297 -11.49 0.37 -7.26
C LYS A 297 -11.04 1.34 -6.17
N GLY A 298 -10.56 0.84 -5.03
CA GLY A 298 -10.02 1.69 -3.97
C GLY A 298 -8.86 2.58 -4.42
N LEU A 299 -7.90 2.04 -5.19
CA LEU A 299 -6.80 2.82 -5.77
C LEU A 299 -7.24 3.88 -6.78
N LYS A 300 -8.34 3.63 -7.50
CA LYS A 300 -8.93 4.62 -8.40
C LYS A 300 -9.56 5.77 -7.63
N GLU A 301 -10.22 5.47 -6.53
CA GLU A 301 -10.84 6.47 -5.67
C GLU A 301 -9.80 7.39 -5.02
N THR A 302 -8.57 6.92 -4.81
CA THR A 302 -7.49 7.80 -4.34
C THR A 302 -6.90 8.71 -5.43
N GLY A 303 -7.31 8.57 -6.68
CA GLY A 303 -6.82 9.39 -7.78
C GLY A 303 -5.44 9.00 -8.31
N ILE A 304 -4.78 7.96 -7.76
CA ILE A 304 -3.43 7.56 -8.18
C ILE A 304 -3.41 6.62 -9.40
N TRP A 305 -4.60 6.17 -9.83
CA TRP A 305 -4.73 5.22 -10.93
C TRP A 305 -4.06 5.66 -12.24
N PRO A 306 -4.14 6.95 -12.67
CA PRO A 306 -3.46 7.40 -13.88
C PRO A 306 -1.94 7.15 -13.87
N LEU A 307 -1.28 7.30 -12.71
CA LEU A 307 0.15 6.96 -12.58
C LEU A 307 0.34 5.45 -12.74
N VAL A 308 -0.40 4.67 -11.97
CA VAL A 308 -0.27 3.21 -11.90
C VAL A 308 -0.58 2.53 -13.24
N SER A 309 -1.52 3.05 -14.01
CA SER A 309 -1.89 2.48 -15.32
C SER A 309 -0.95 2.87 -16.45
N ASN A 310 -0.36 4.07 -16.40
CA ASN A 310 0.48 4.59 -17.48
C ASN A 310 1.98 4.28 -17.27
N ARG A 311 2.39 3.94 -16.05
CA ARG A 311 3.79 3.72 -15.68
C ARG A 311 3.99 2.36 -14.98
N PRO A 312 4.23 1.27 -15.73
CA PRO A 312 4.50 -0.04 -15.14
C PRO A 312 5.75 -0.09 -14.26
N ASP A 313 6.74 0.74 -14.57
CA ASP A 313 7.99 0.90 -13.83
C ASP A 313 7.82 1.49 -12.42
N VAL A 314 6.66 2.07 -12.08
CA VAL A 314 6.35 2.48 -10.70
C VAL A 314 5.76 1.37 -9.85
N HIS A 315 5.38 0.22 -10.43
CA HIS A 315 4.79 -0.89 -9.67
C HIS A 315 5.72 -1.41 -8.56
N PRO A 316 7.05 -1.55 -8.75
CA PRO A 316 7.96 -1.94 -7.68
C PRO A 316 8.09 -0.92 -6.54
N ILE A 317 7.64 0.32 -6.72
CA ILE A 317 7.63 1.34 -5.66
C ILE A 317 6.36 1.18 -4.81
N LEU A 318 5.22 0.92 -5.45
CA LEU A 318 3.93 0.79 -4.78
C LEU A 318 3.70 -0.63 -4.21
N PHE A 319 4.32 -1.66 -4.82
CA PHE A 319 4.34 -3.07 -4.38
C PHE A 319 5.77 -3.60 -4.40
N PRO A 320 6.62 -3.17 -3.46
CA PRO A 320 7.97 -3.69 -3.38
C PRO A 320 7.99 -5.18 -3.04
N ARG A 321 9.07 -5.86 -3.43
CA ARG A 321 9.43 -7.16 -2.86
C ARG A 321 9.81 -6.94 -1.39
N GLU A 322 9.39 -7.83 -0.52
CA GLU A 322 9.66 -7.77 0.93
C GLU A 322 11.17 -7.87 1.25
N LYS A 323 11.94 -8.62 0.44
CA LYS A 323 13.40 -8.71 0.47
C LYS A 323 14.12 -7.41 0.10
N ASN A 324 13.47 -6.57 -0.71
CA ASN A 324 14.01 -5.25 -1.07
C ASN A 324 13.75 -4.19 0.02
N ASP A 325 13.04 -4.56 1.08
CA ASP A 325 12.62 -3.70 2.20
C ASP A 325 13.51 -3.88 3.44
N GLU A 326 14.64 -4.60 3.32
CA GLU A 326 15.60 -4.77 4.42
C GLU A 326 16.40 -3.48 4.64
N LEU A 327 16.20 -2.87 5.79
CA LEU A 327 16.89 -1.65 6.19
C LEU A 327 18.34 -1.97 6.58
N ASN A 328 19.30 -1.29 5.97
CA ASN A 328 20.73 -1.43 6.25
C ASN A 328 21.22 -0.33 7.20
N SER A 329 21.97 -0.72 8.23
CA SER A 329 22.59 0.18 9.22
C SER A 329 23.45 1.27 8.57
N GLN A 330 24.24 0.92 7.54
CA GLN A 330 25.10 1.88 6.84
C GLN A 330 24.27 2.95 6.11
N THR A 331 23.17 2.54 5.49
CA THR A 331 22.28 3.47 4.80
C THR A 331 21.59 4.42 5.78
N VAL A 332 21.19 3.94 6.96
CA VAL A 332 20.65 4.80 8.03
C VAL A 332 21.70 5.84 8.45
N ILE A 333 22.92 5.40 8.77
CA ILE A 333 24.01 6.27 9.23
C ILE A 333 24.34 7.37 8.22
N GLN A 334 24.34 7.05 6.92
CA GLN A 334 24.62 8.01 5.84
C GLN A 334 23.55 9.11 5.74
N ASN A 335 22.34 8.88 6.23
CA ASN A 335 21.26 9.85 6.21
C ASN A 335 21.18 10.70 7.49
N ILE A 336 22.08 10.50 8.45
CA ILE A 336 22.14 11.24 9.71
C ILE A 336 23.03 12.47 9.58
N HIS A 337 22.46 13.64 9.89
CA HIS A 337 23.18 14.86 10.21
C HIS A 337 23.62 14.80 11.67
N TRP A 338 24.89 14.44 11.86
CA TRP A 338 25.51 14.36 13.18
C TRP A 338 25.75 15.76 13.76
N PRO A 339 25.59 15.94 15.10
CA PRO A 339 25.83 17.22 15.75
C PRO A 339 27.23 17.73 15.43
N GLN A 340 27.33 18.95 14.93
CA GLN A 340 28.62 19.61 14.73
C GLN A 340 29.05 20.34 16.01
N PRO A 341 30.36 20.46 16.26
CA PRO A 341 30.85 21.35 17.31
C PRO A 341 30.36 22.78 16.99
N LYS A 342 29.61 23.40 17.90
CA LYS A 342 29.26 24.81 17.74
C LYS A 342 30.55 25.63 17.85
N SER A 343 30.97 26.26 16.76
CA SER A 343 31.99 27.30 16.78
C SER A 343 31.29 28.61 17.15
N ASP A 344 31.51 29.08 18.37
CA ASP A 344 31.30 30.45 18.83
C ASP A 344 30.01 31.14 18.31
N SER A 345 28.88 30.86 18.96
CA SER A 345 27.70 31.72 18.88
C SER A 345 27.37 32.23 20.27
N ASP A 346 27.34 33.56 20.42
CA ASP A 346 27.11 34.35 21.65
C ASP A 346 25.72 34.15 22.29
N GLU A 347 25.28 32.91 22.49
CA GLU A 347 24.04 32.56 23.18
C GLU A 347 24.38 31.64 24.36
N ASP A 348 24.37 32.23 25.56
CA ASP A 348 24.32 31.65 26.91
C ASP A 348 25.08 30.30 27.09
N GLU A 349 26.37 30.39 27.43
CA GLU A 349 27.30 29.27 27.67
C GLU A 349 26.88 28.26 28.77
N ASP A 350 25.85 28.55 29.57
CA ASP A 350 25.53 27.75 30.78
C ASP A 350 24.78 26.43 30.51
N ASP A 351 24.18 26.24 29.32
CA ASP A 351 23.43 25.02 28.95
C ASP A 351 24.09 24.18 27.84
N ALA A 352 25.30 24.54 27.41
CA ALA A 352 25.99 23.83 26.33
C ALA A 352 26.52 22.46 26.80
N VAL A 353 26.09 21.39 26.15
CA VAL A 353 26.59 20.03 26.43
C VAL A 353 28.06 19.93 26.02
N PRO A 354 28.98 19.49 26.90
CA PRO A 354 30.39 19.32 26.58
C PRO A 354 30.63 18.42 25.35
N LEU A 355 31.54 18.81 24.47
CA LEU A 355 31.84 18.09 23.21
C LEU A 355 32.22 16.62 23.43
N GLU A 356 32.91 16.30 24.53
CA GLU A 356 33.26 14.92 24.89
C GLU A 356 32.00 14.06 25.09
N LYS A 357 30.98 14.61 25.76
CA LYS A 357 29.70 13.92 25.96
C LYS A 357 28.93 13.80 24.65
N VAL A 358 28.98 14.81 23.79
CA VAL A 358 28.38 14.75 22.44
C VAL A 358 28.99 13.62 21.63
N GLY A 359 30.34 13.55 21.58
CA GLY A 359 31.06 12.49 20.88
C GLY A 359 30.77 11.10 21.45
N LEU A 360 30.73 10.96 22.77
CA LEU A 360 30.43 9.69 23.44
C LEU A 360 29.03 9.19 23.10
N VAL A 361 28.01 10.02 23.28
CA VAL A 361 26.59 9.65 23.07
C VAL A 361 26.28 9.39 21.59
N THR A 362 26.84 10.19 20.69
CA THR A 362 26.70 9.94 19.24
C THR A 362 27.45 8.68 18.80
N GLY A 363 28.58 8.37 19.44
CA GLY A 363 29.28 7.09 19.30
C GLY A 363 28.41 5.91 19.73
N PHE A 364 27.71 6.00 20.86
CA PHE A 364 26.76 4.97 21.30
C PHE A 364 25.59 4.79 20.33
N LEU A 365 25.02 5.88 19.79
CA LEU A 365 23.97 5.77 18.78
C LEU A 365 24.47 5.04 17.52
N ARG A 366 25.68 5.38 17.05
CA ARG A 366 26.29 4.71 15.89
C ARG A 366 26.47 3.22 16.15
N GLN A 367 27.05 2.86 17.30
CA GLN A 367 27.23 1.46 17.70
C GLN A 367 25.89 0.72 17.75
N PHE A 368 24.86 1.34 18.34
CA PHE A 368 23.51 0.77 18.38
C PHE A 368 22.95 0.47 16.98
N ILE A 369 23.10 1.42 16.05
CA ILE A 369 22.63 1.24 14.66
C ILE A 369 23.42 0.13 13.95
N GLU A 370 24.73 0.03 14.18
CA GLU A 370 25.58 -0.99 13.56
C GLU A 370 25.27 -2.41 14.07
N GLU A 371 24.92 -2.55 15.36
CA GLU A 371 24.58 -3.83 16.00
C GLU A 371 23.11 -4.23 15.85
N ALA A 372 22.22 -3.30 15.51
CA ALA A 372 20.78 -3.53 15.48
C ALA A 372 20.34 -4.45 14.33
N SER A 373 19.38 -5.34 14.63
CA SER A 373 18.68 -6.13 13.61
C SER A 373 17.81 -5.24 12.71
N PRO A 374 17.44 -5.68 11.48
CA PRO A 374 16.54 -4.94 10.61
C PRO A 374 15.19 -4.58 11.25
N LYS A 375 14.69 -5.41 12.17
CA LYS A 375 13.47 -5.12 12.94
C LYS A 375 13.68 -3.93 13.89
N VAL A 376 14.75 -3.97 14.69
CA VAL A 376 15.07 -2.90 15.65
C VAL A 376 15.34 -1.58 14.92
N LEU A 377 15.96 -1.61 13.75
CA LEU A 377 16.15 -0.41 12.95
C LEU A 377 14.84 0.19 12.42
N ARG A 378 13.87 -0.65 12.04
CA ARG A 378 12.52 -0.18 11.68
C ARG A 378 11.81 0.45 12.87
N ASP A 379 11.93 -0.16 14.04
CA ASP A 379 11.39 0.39 15.29
C ASP A 379 12.06 1.74 15.62
N LEU A 380 13.39 1.85 15.43
CA LEU A 380 14.13 3.11 15.60
C LEU A 380 13.62 4.20 14.65
N LEU A 381 13.46 3.91 13.36
CA LEU A 381 12.90 4.89 12.41
C LEU A 381 11.45 5.26 12.78
N LYS A 382 10.63 4.28 13.18
CA LYS A 382 9.25 4.54 13.58
C LYS A 382 9.18 5.43 14.81
N PHE A 383 10.05 5.24 15.79
CA PHE A 383 10.19 6.14 16.92
C PHE A 383 10.66 7.54 16.49
N TRP A 384 11.71 7.61 15.67
CA TRP A 384 12.37 8.86 15.29
C TRP A 384 11.51 9.73 14.37
N VAL A 385 10.95 9.16 13.31
CA VAL A 385 10.25 9.91 12.25
C VAL A 385 8.76 9.56 12.14
N GLY A 386 8.28 8.56 12.88
CA GLY A 386 6.86 8.18 12.89
C GLY A 386 6.46 7.09 11.91
N TRP A 387 7.39 6.50 11.15
CA TRP A 387 7.16 5.31 10.32
C TRP A 387 8.47 4.58 10.02
N GLU A 388 8.39 3.42 9.39
CA GLU A 388 9.51 2.52 9.14
C GLU A 388 10.36 2.89 7.92
N LEU A 389 10.00 3.95 7.18
CA LEU A 389 10.69 4.37 5.96
C LEU A 389 11.97 5.16 6.26
N LEU A 390 13.05 4.79 5.56
CA LEU A 390 14.25 5.58 5.52
C LEU A 390 13.93 6.98 4.99
N THR A 391 14.19 7.97 5.81
CA THR A 391 13.99 9.38 5.49
C THR A 391 15.36 10.04 5.40
N THR A 392 15.55 10.94 4.44
CA THR A 392 16.77 11.75 4.35
C THR A 392 16.74 12.83 5.44
N ASN A 393 17.90 13.38 5.77
CA ASN A 393 18.04 14.50 6.71
C ASN A 393 17.63 14.18 8.15
N LEU A 394 17.99 13.00 8.66
CA LEU A 394 17.77 12.65 10.06
C LEU A 394 18.68 13.49 10.95
N GLU A 395 18.11 14.26 11.88
CA GLU A 395 18.89 15.14 12.76
C GLU A 395 19.11 14.49 14.13
N VAL A 396 20.33 14.58 14.66
CA VAL A 396 20.63 14.18 16.05
C VAL A 396 21.02 15.41 16.85
N GLU A 397 20.50 15.51 18.06
CA GLU A 397 20.84 16.57 19.01
C GLU A 397 21.11 15.93 20.39
N VAL A 398 22.23 16.25 21.01
CA VAL A 398 22.53 15.78 22.37
C VAL A 398 22.12 16.87 23.36
N VAL A 399 21.28 16.52 24.33
CA VAL A 399 20.63 17.47 25.23
C VAL A 399 20.68 17.00 26.68
N THR A 400 20.51 17.92 27.61
CA THR A 400 20.28 17.59 29.03
C THR A 400 18.83 17.13 29.20
N SER A 401 18.63 15.81 29.26
CA SER A 401 17.31 15.18 29.45
C SER A 401 17.45 13.83 30.16
N LYS A 402 16.32 13.20 30.48
CA LYS A 402 16.27 11.91 31.20
C LYS A 402 16.19 10.70 30.25
N TYR A 403 15.47 10.80 29.15
CA TYR A 403 15.28 9.70 28.20
C TYR A 403 15.40 10.19 26.75
N PRO A 404 15.69 9.31 25.78
CA PRO A 404 15.64 9.66 24.37
C PRO A 404 14.25 10.15 23.98
N VAL A 405 14.18 11.23 23.19
CA VAL A 405 12.92 11.80 22.71
C VAL A 405 13.01 12.07 21.22
N ALA A 406 11.96 11.72 20.48
CA ALA A 406 11.84 12.04 19.06
C ALA A 406 10.92 13.24 18.83
N LEU A 407 11.40 14.19 18.05
CA LEU A 407 10.60 15.28 17.48
C LEU A 407 10.30 14.90 16.03
N THR A 408 9.35 13.99 15.87
CA THR A 408 9.06 13.34 14.58
C THR A 408 8.78 14.32 13.45
N CYS A 409 8.04 15.40 13.71
CA CYS A 409 7.77 16.46 12.73
C CYS A 409 9.04 17.14 12.17
N PHE A 410 10.13 17.15 12.93
CA PHE A 410 11.41 17.77 12.57
C PHE A 410 12.48 16.74 12.22
N LEU A 411 12.13 15.46 12.12
CA LEU A 411 13.07 14.37 11.85
C LEU A 411 14.25 14.34 12.83
N LYS A 412 14.03 14.78 14.07
CA LYS A 412 15.07 15.02 15.05
C LYS A 412 14.98 14.07 16.23
N LEU A 413 16.10 13.42 16.57
CA LEU A 413 16.26 12.58 17.74
C LEU A 413 17.11 13.30 18.79
N LYS A 414 16.52 13.53 19.95
CA LYS A 414 17.18 14.11 21.11
C LYS A 414 17.71 13.01 22.02
N LEU A 415 19.02 12.99 22.23
CA LEU A 415 19.70 12.01 23.07
C LEU A 415 20.20 12.63 24.37
N PRO A 416 19.92 12.02 25.53
CA PRO A 416 20.45 12.47 26.80
C PRO A 416 21.98 12.49 26.89
N SER A 417 22.55 13.57 27.42
CA SER A 417 23.99 13.75 27.61
C SER A 417 24.57 13.00 28.82
N HIS A 418 23.74 12.42 29.68
CA HIS A 418 24.17 11.85 30.96
C HIS A 418 24.71 10.41 30.86
N TYR A 419 24.60 9.75 29.70
CA TYR A 419 25.07 8.38 29.53
C TYR A 419 26.60 8.29 29.60
N GLN A 420 27.08 7.33 30.40
CA GLN A 420 28.51 7.04 30.56
C GLN A 420 28.90 5.69 29.95
N THR A 421 27.94 4.77 29.79
CA THR A 421 28.18 3.44 29.24
C THR A 421 27.16 3.11 28.16
N TYR A 422 27.58 2.28 27.21
CA TYR A 422 26.73 1.84 26.10
C TYR A 422 25.53 1.02 26.59
N GLU A 423 25.70 0.19 27.62
CA GLU A 423 24.65 -0.69 28.13
C GLU A 423 23.45 0.10 28.65
N LYS A 424 23.71 1.20 29.37
CA LYS A 424 22.63 2.05 29.88
C LYS A 424 21.93 2.80 28.76
N PHE A 425 22.70 3.35 27.81
CA PHE A 425 22.15 3.97 26.60
C PHE A 425 21.26 3.00 25.82
N HIS A 426 21.75 1.79 25.57
CA HIS A 426 21.04 0.75 24.84
C HIS A 426 19.74 0.36 25.54
N GLN A 427 19.76 0.15 26.86
CA GLN A 427 18.56 -0.20 27.64
C GLN A 427 17.49 0.89 27.55
N ASP A 428 17.86 2.16 27.76
CA ASP A 428 16.92 3.28 27.75
C ASP A 428 16.41 3.59 26.33
N LEU A 429 17.24 3.40 25.30
CA LEU A 429 16.80 3.50 23.92
C LEU A 429 15.80 2.38 23.57
N MET A 430 16.08 1.13 23.92
CA MET A 430 15.14 0.02 23.70
C MET A 430 13.81 0.22 24.44
N MET A 431 13.85 0.80 25.64
CA MET A 431 12.65 1.19 26.38
C MET A 431 11.84 2.24 25.61
N ALA A 432 12.51 3.27 25.08
CA ALA A 432 11.85 4.28 24.24
C ALA A 432 11.28 3.67 22.94
N LEU A 433 11.95 2.69 22.32
CA LEU A 433 11.40 1.99 21.15
C LEU A 433 10.17 1.14 21.49
N SER A 434 10.07 0.62 22.72
CA SER A 434 8.87 -0.12 23.13
C SER A 434 7.64 0.77 23.34
N SER A 435 7.81 2.09 23.50
CA SER A 435 6.69 3.02 23.73
C SER A 435 5.94 3.40 22.45
N ILE A 436 6.43 3.01 21.27
CA ILE A 436 5.86 3.40 19.98
C ILE A 436 4.38 3.02 19.86
N SER A 437 3.97 1.88 20.43
CA SER A 437 2.57 1.44 20.41
C SER A 437 1.65 2.27 21.28
N SER A 438 2.20 3.03 22.24
CA SER A 438 1.47 3.93 23.14
C SER A 438 1.65 5.42 22.79
N GLY A 439 2.19 5.75 21.61
CA GLY A 439 2.38 7.13 21.16
C GLY A 439 3.78 7.72 21.39
N PHE A 440 3.93 9.01 21.07
CA PHE A 440 5.18 9.79 21.10
C PHE A 440 5.30 10.60 22.40
N GLY A 441 5.67 9.95 23.51
CA GLY A 441 5.97 10.68 24.75
C GLY A 441 5.70 9.96 26.06
N LEU A 442 5.18 8.73 26.02
CA LEU A 442 4.96 7.89 27.20
C LEU A 442 6.12 6.91 27.37
N VAL A 443 7.25 7.36 27.92
CA VAL A 443 8.37 6.48 28.34
C VAL A 443 8.35 6.30 29.84
#